data_AF-A0AAD5L9J8-F1
#
_entry.id   AF-A0AAD5L9J8-F1
#
_cell.length_a   1.000
_cell.length_b   1.000
_cell.length_c   1.000
_cell.angle_alpha   90.00
_cell.angle_beta   90.00
_cell.angle_gamma   90.00
#
_symmetry.space_group_name_H-M   'P 1'
#
loop_
_entity.id
_entity.type
_entity.pdbx_description
1 polymer ?
#
loop_
_entity_poly.entity_id
_entity_poly.type
_entity_poly.pdbx_seq_one_letter_code
_entity_poly.pdbx_strand_id
1 'polypeptide(L)'
;MSLHDSMRSELDASGTDMQAAEARAGDALPPTARMLRVLQVLKKALDVSVSHASTVDLRAFFEDECREEPELLHQLFAPATEPHASREQHAAVAGELGAQALQSLRQRIDAAFRELAERHGVNAKLAALEQAIEDAQRLKMKELASEQIEEKSSPPTQAAAATSESESDALTSPQEVIRAERIRVMEAEKKQLDALLRQLQMEKEERATRLSIKRELAMNAIEDLQHVSSHLQQVTTYAQDYAT
;
A
#
# COMPACT_ATOMS: atom_id res chain seq x y z
N MET A 1 12.79 55.43 -20.21
CA MET A 1 11.73 54.39 -20.17
C MET A 1 12.08 53.36 -21.23
N SER A 2 12.57 52.20 -20.80
CA SER A 2 13.15 51.17 -21.69
C SER A 2 12.11 50.09 -21.97
N LEU A 3 11.81 49.86 -23.25
CA LEU A 3 10.78 48.95 -23.77
C LEU A 3 11.23 47.47 -23.80
N HIS A 4 12.28 47.09 -23.06
CA HIS A 4 12.89 45.77 -23.16
C HIS A 4 12.47 44.75 -22.09
N ASP A 5 11.63 45.12 -21.11
CA ASP A 5 11.21 44.19 -20.04
C ASP A 5 9.88 43.46 -20.30
N SER A 6 9.13 43.80 -21.35
CA SER A 6 7.76 43.28 -21.53
C SER A 6 7.63 41.97 -22.30
N MET A 7 8.73 41.37 -22.76
CA MET A 7 8.71 40.15 -23.61
C MET A 7 9.34 38.91 -22.95
N ARG A 8 9.77 39.01 -21.68
CA ARG A 8 10.40 37.89 -20.97
C ARG A 8 9.48 37.12 -20.02
N SER A 9 8.21 37.53 -19.89
CA SER A 9 7.28 36.94 -18.91
C SER A 9 6.31 35.89 -19.48
N GLU A 10 6.30 35.62 -20.80
CA GLU A 10 5.34 34.68 -21.40
C GLU A 10 5.91 33.31 -21.78
N LEU A 11 7.21 33.07 -21.60
CA LEU A 11 7.84 31.77 -21.95
C LEU A 11 7.90 30.75 -20.81
N ASP A 12 7.63 31.14 -19.56
CA ASP A 12 7.68 30.23 -18.41
C ASP A 12 6.32 29.61 -18.05
N ALA A 13 5.23 30.01 -18.70
CA ALA A 13 3.89 29.46 -18.45
C ALA A 13 3.56 28.21 -19.30
N SER A 14 4.38 27.85 -20.29
CA SER A 14 4.14 26.69 -21.17
C SER A 14 4.96 25.45 -20.80
N GLY A 15 5.94 25.57 -19.90
CA GLY A 15 6.87 24.47 -19.55
C GLY A 15 6.45 23.61 -18.36
N THR A 16 5.52 24.08 -17.53
CA THR A 16 5.15 23.44 -16.26
C THR A 16 4.04 22.39 -16.41
N ASP A 17 3.24 22.43 -17.47
CA ASP A 17 2.17 21.44 -17.69
C ASP A 17 2.67 20.12 -18.30
N MET A 18 3.78 20.12 -19.06
CA MET A 18 4.37 18.87 -19.58
C MET A 18 5.12 18.08 -18.49
N GLN A 19 5.79 18.75 -17.55
CA GLN A 19 6.50 18.06 -16.46
C GLN A 19 5.56 17.54 -15.35
N ALA A 20 4.39 18.16 -15.16
CA ALA A 20 3.35 17.64 -14.26
C ALA A 20 2.66 16.38 -14.81
N ALA A 21 2.62 16.21 -16.15
CA ALA A 21 2.07 15.01 -16.79
C ALA A 21 3.02 13.80 -16.71
N GLU A 22 4.34 14.01 -16.86
CA GLU A 22 5.33 12.93 -16.76
C GLU A 22 5.51 12.41 -15.31
N ALA A 23 5.32 13.26 -14.29
CA ALA A 23 5.36 12.82 -12.89
C ALA A 23 4.15 11.97 -12.47
N ARG A 24 3.03 11.98 -13.23
CA ARG A 24 1.84 11.16 -12.94
C ARG A 24 1.89 9.76 -13.57
N ALA A 25 2.73 9.55 -14.58
CA ALA A 25 2.87 8.26 -15.25
C ALA A 25 3.80 7.27 -14.51
N GLY A 26 4.58 7.76 -13.53
CA GLY A 26 5.61 6.97 -12.83
C GLY A 26 5.14 6.10 -11.67
N ASP A 27 3.90 6.25 -11.19
CA ASP A 27 3.39 5.56 -9.99
C ASP A 27 2.15 4.69 -10.28
N ALA A 28 1.88 4.44 -11.57
CA ALA A 28 0.79 3.57 -11.99
C ALA A 28 1.19 2.11 -11.73
N LEU A 29 0.83 1.60 -10.55
CA LEU A 29 0.84 0.18 -10.24
C LEU A 29 0.25 -0.61 -11.43
N PRO A 30 0.85 -1.74 -11.83
CA PRO A 30 0.30 -2.57 -12.90
C PRO A 30 -1.14 -2.96 -12.58
N PRO A 31 -2.01 -3.09 -13.59
CA PRO A 31 -3.42 -3.40 -13.37
C PRO A 31 -3.55 -4.78 -12.72
N THR A 32 -4.22 -4.82 -11.56
CA THR A 32 -4.45 -6.06 -10.83
C THR A 32 -5.43 -6.99 -11.53
N ALA A 33 -5.48 -8.27 -11.14
CA ALA A 33 -6.40 -9.24 -11.74
C ALA A 33 -7.86 -8.78 -11.59
N ARG A 34 -8.21 -8.18 -10.44
CA ARG A 34 -9.54 -7.61 -10.19
C ARG A 34 -9.79 -6.34 -10.99
N MET A 35 -8.79 -5.47 -11.17
CA MET A 35 -8.90 -4.32 -12.07
C MET A 35 -9.14 -4.76 -13.52
N LEU A 36 -8.43 -5.79 -13.99
CA LEU A 36 -8.65 -6.38 -15.31
C LEU A 36 -10.07 -6.93 -15.46
N ARG A 37 -10.62 -7.59 -14.43
CA ARG A 37 -12.02 -8.05 -14.44
C ARG A 37 -13.01 -6.88 -14.51
N VAL A 38 -12.77 -5.79 -13.77
CA VAL A 38 -13.62 -4.59 -13.82
C VAL A 38 -13.61 -4.00 -15.24
N LEU A 39 -12.43 -3.87 -15.85
CA LEU A 39 -12.29 -3.39 -17.23
C LEU A 39 -13.00 -4.32 -18.23
N GLN A 40 -12.93 -5.64 -18.04
CA GLN A 40 -13.64 -6.61 -18.88
C GLN A 40 -15.16 -6.47 -18.76
N VAL A 41 -15.68 -6.30 -17.54
CA VAL A 41 -17.11 -6.10 -17.30
C VAL A 41 -17.59 -4.80 -17.94
N LEU A 42 -16.84 -3.71 -17.77
CA LEU A 42 -17.16 -2.43 -18.39
C LEU A 42 -17.18 -2.53 -19.91
N LYS A 43 -16.16 -3.16 -20.50
CA LYS A 43 -16.08 -3.39 -21.94
C LYS A 43 -17.29 -4.18 -22.44
N LYS A 44 -17.68 -5.24 -21.72
CA LYS A 44 -18.83 -6.06 -22.07
C LYS A 44 -20.15 -5.28 -21.93
N ALA A 45 -20.31 -4.49 -20.88
CA ALA A 45 -21.50 -3.66 -20.69
C ALA A 45 -21.63 -2.60 -21.80
N LEU A 46 -20.50 -2.02 -22.21
CA LEU A 46 -20.45 -1.09 -23.33
C LEU A 46 -20.76 -1.80 -24.66
N ASP A 47 -20.18 -2.97 -24.92
CA ASP A 47 -20.45 -3.76 -26.13
C ASP A 47 -21.95 -4.14 -26.22
N VAL A 48 -22.59 -4.50 -25.10
CA VAL A 48 -24.04 -4.77 -25.04
C VAL A 48 -24.85 -3.49 -25.26
N SER A 49 -24.45 -2.36 -24.68
CA SER A 49 -25.17 -1.08 -24.86
C SER A 49 -25.09 -0.60 -26.31
N VAL A 50 -23.92 -0.76 -26.94
CA VAL A 50 -23.69 -0.43 -28.34
C VAL A 50 -24.45 -1.37 -29.28
N SER A 51 -24.53 -2.68 -28.98
CA SER A 51 -25.30 -3.61 -29.80
C SER A 51 -26.79 -3.27 -29.80
N HIS A 52 -27.34 -2.83 -28.67
CA HIS A 52 -28.72 -2.33 -28.60
C HIS A 52 -28.88 -1.02 -29.40
N ALA A 53 -27.93 -0.09 -29.29
CA ALA A 53 -27.96 1.15 -30.08
C ALA A 53 -27.84 0.90 -31.60
N SER A 54 -27.08 -0.11 -32.03
CA SER A 54 -26.95 -0.47 -33.46
C SER A 54 -28.22 -1.09 -34.05
N THR A 55 -29.18 -1.52 -33.23
CA THR A 55 -30.50 -1.96 -33.70
C THR A 55 -31.48 -0.82 -33.93
N VAL A 56 -31.16 0.37 -33.41
CA VAL A 56 -31.95 1.57 -33.66
C VAL A 56 -31.51 2.13 -35.01
N ASP A 57 -32.43 2.14 -35.97
CA ASP A 57 -32.19 2.81 -37.24
C ASP A 57 -32.11 4.31 -36.98
N LEU A 58 -30.88 4.82 -36.82
CA LEU A 58 -30.60 6.22 -36.55
C LEU A 58 -31.24 7.11 -37.62
N ARG A 59 -31.30 6.63 -38.88
CA ARG A 59 -31.94 7.37 -39.95
C ARG A 59 -33.45 7.45 -39.73
N ALA A 60 -34.12 6.35 -39.40
CA ALA A 60 -35.56 6.38 -39.09
C ALA A 60 -35.86 7.26 -37.87
N PHE A 61 -34.97 7.28 -36.88
CA PHE A 61 -35.09 8.14 -35.70
C PHE A 61 -34.99 9.63 -36.06
N PHE A 62 -33.95 10.01 -36.83
CA PHE A 62 -33.81 11.39 -37.30
C PHE A 62 -34.88 11.78 -38.34
N GLU A 63 -35.38 10.84 -39.15
CA GLU A 63 -36.49 11.09 -40.09
C GLU A 63 -37.81 11.39 -39.35
N ASP A 64 -38.02 10.82 -38.15
CA ASP A 64 -39.20 11.07 -37.33
C ASP A 64 -39.07 12.35 -36.47
N GLU A 65 -37.87 12.63 -35.92
CA GLU A 65 -37.61 13.86 -35.16
C GLU A 65 -37.45 15.11 -36.04
N CYS A 66 -36.79 15.02 -37.20
CA CYS A 66 -36.54 16.16 -38.09
C CYS A 66 -37.58 16.27 -39.22
N ARG A 67 -38.78 15.71 -39.03
CA ARG A 67 -39.87 15.71 -40.02
C ARG A 67 -40.26 17.11 -40.50
N GLU A 68 -40.10 18.11 -39.63
CA GLU A 68 -40.42 19.52 -39.90
C GLU A 68 -39.25 20.29 -40.54
N GLU A 69 -38.03 19.75 -40.49
CA GLU A 69 -36.81 20.41 -40.98
C GLU A 69 -36.01 19.47 -41.91
N PRO A 70 -36.50 19.24 -43.14
CA PRO A 70 -35.86 18.31 -44.07
C PRO A 70 -34.46 18.76 -44.47
N GLU A 71 -34.14 20.05 -44.42
CA GLU A 71 -32.81 20.58 -44.76
C GLU A 71 -31.70 20.05 -43.83
N LEU A 72 -32.00 19.81 -42.55
CA LEU A 72 -31.06 19.22 -41.60
C LEU A 72 -30.80 17.74 -41.88
N LEU A 73 -31.85 16.99 -42.23
CA LEU A 73 -31.72 15.62 -42.71
C LEU A 73 -30.85 15.55 -43.97
N HIS A 74 -30.99 16.52 -44.88
CA HIS A 74 -30.15 16.61 -46.08
C HIS A 74 -28.70 17.03 -45.79
N GLN A 75 -28.41 17.76 -44.71
CA GLN A 75 -27.03 18.07 -44.30
C GLN A 75 -26.36 16.88 -43.59
N LEU A 76 -27.10 16.17 -42.74
CA LEU A 76 -26.62 15.01 -41.97
C LEU A 76 -26.50 13.75 -42.82
N PHE A 77 -27.46 13.56 -43.72
CA PHE A 77 -27.54 12.48 -44.69
C PHE A 77 -27.62 13.10 -46.08
N ALA A 78 -26.47 13.53 -46.62
CA ALA A 78 -26.36 14.17 -47.92
C ALA A 78 -27.30 13.54 -48.97
N PRO A 79 -28.20 14.30 -49.62
CA PRO A 79 -28.90 13.80 -50.79
C PRO A 79 -27.85 13.56 -51.87
N ALA A 80 -28.03 12.48 -52.62
CA ALA A 80 -27.19 12.17 -53.75
C ALA A 80 -27.14 13.37 -54.70
N THR A 81 -26.00 14.05 -54.76
CA THR A 81 -25.62 14.86 -55.93
C THR A 81 -25.29 13.99 -57.14
N GLU A 82 -25.27 12.66 -56.97
CA GLU A 82 -25.04 11.66 -58.01
C GLU A 82 -26.38 11.00 -58.41
N PRO A 83 -26.86 11.16 -59.66
CA PRO A 83 -28.15 10.61 -60.12
C PRO A 83 -28.21 9.07 -60.19
N HIS A 84 -27.25 8.36 -59.62
CA HIS A 84 -27.13 6.90 -59.63
C HIS A 84 -26.83 6.25 -58.27
N ALA A 85 -26.85 7.00 -57.16
CA ALA A 85 -26.66 6.38 -55.86
C ALA A 85 -27.88 5.53 -55.46
N SER A 86 -27.71 4.21 -55.42
CA SER A 86 -28.77 3.31 -54.98
C SER A 86 -29.09 3.54 -53.50
N ARG A 87 -30.34 3.31 -53.09
CA ARG A 87 -30.77 3.36 -51.67
C ARG A 87 -29.85 2.55 -50.74
N GLU A 88 -29.22 1.51 -51.26
CA GLU A 88 -28.24 0.66 -50.58
C GLU A 88 -26.93 1.40 -50.26
N GLN A 89 -26.44 2.27 -51.16
CA GLN A 89 -25.24 3.07 -50.92
C GLN A 89 -25.47 4.10 -49.80
N HIS A 90 -26.67 4.69 -49.72
CA HIS A 90 -27.01 5.58 -48.61
C HIS A 90 -27.14 4.85 -47.27
N ALA A 91 -27.69 3.64 -47.26
CA ALA A 91 -27.72 2.80 -46.07
C ALA A 91 -26.30 2.41 -45.63
N ALA A 92 -25.39 2.19 -46.58
CA ALA A 92 -23.98 1.93 -46.30
C ALA A 92 -23.27 3.13 -45.66
N VAL A 93 -23.40 4.35 -46.22
CA VAL A 93 -22.77 5.56 -45.65
C VAL A 93 -23.34 5.91 -44.26
N ALA A 94 -24.66 5.79 -44.07
CA ALA A 94 -25.28 5.99 -42.75
C ALA A 94 -24.82 4.92 -41.74
N GLY A 95 -24.66 3.68 -42.18
CA GLY A 95 -24.11 2.59 -41.37
C GLY A 95 -22.65 2.82 -40.98
N GLU A 96 -21.82 3.31 -41.91
CA GLU A 96 -20.41 3.66 -41.65
C GLU A 96 -20.29 4.83 -40.67
N LEU A 97 -21.10 5.88 -40.84
CA LEU A 97 -21.15 7.02 -39.91
C LEU A 97 -21.59 6.58 -38.51
N GLY A 98 -22.62 5.73 -38.43
CA GLY A 98 -23.08 5.13 -37.18
C GLY A 98 -22.00 4.29 -36.50
N ALA A 99 -21.30 3.45 -37.26
CA ALA A 99 -20.19 2.64 -36.76
C ALA A 99 -19.03 3.50 -36.23
N GLN A 100 -18.69 4.58 -36.95
CA GLN A 100 -17.65 5.53 -36.52
C GLN A 100 -18.06 6.29 -35.25
N ALA A 101 -19.31 6.72 -35.15
CA ALA A 101 -19.84 7.40 -33.96
C ALA A 101 -19.82 6.47 -32.73
N LEU A 102 -20.22 5.21 -32.89
CA LEU A 102 -20.17 4.20 -31.83
C LEU A 102 -18.72 3.88 -31.41
N GLN A 103 -17.79 3.80 -32.36
CA GLN A 103 -16.37 3.61 -32.06
C GLN A 103 -15.77 4.81 -31.31
N SER A 104 -16.12 6.04 -31.71
CA SER A 104 -15.69 7.26 -31.01
C SER A 104 -16.25 7.31 -29.58
N LEU A 105 -17.54 6.99 -29.41
CA LEU A 105 -18.19 6.91 -28.10
C LEU A 105 -17.48 5.89 -27.19
N ARG A 106 -17.17 4.70 -27.73
CA ARG A 106 -16.40 3.67 -27.03
C ARG A 106 -15.06 4.19 -26.52
N GLN A 107 -14.27 4.82 -27.40
CA GLN A 107 -12.96 5.36 -27.02
C GLN A 107 -13.06 6.44 -25.94
N ARG A 108 -14.08 7.32 -26.03
CA ARG A 108 -14.32 8.37 -25.03
C ARG A 108 -14.71 7.80 -23.68
N ILE A 109 -15.59 6.79 -23.65
CA ILE A 109 -15.99 6.14 -22.40
C ILE A 109 -14.79 5.39 -21.78
N ASP A 110 -13.99 4.68 -22.59
CA ASP A 110 -12.79 4.00 -22.12
C ASP A 110 -11.74 4.97 -21.54
N ALA A 111 -11.61 6.16 -22.13
CA ALA A 111 -10.73 7.21 -21.63
C ALA A 111 -11.24 7.82 -20.32
N ALA A 112 -12.53 8.18 -20.26
CA ALA A 112 -13.16 8.73 -19.06
C ALA A 112 -13.10 7.75 -17.88
N PHE A 113 -13.27 6.44 -18.15
CA PHE A 113 -13.15 5.43 -17.11
C PHE A 113 -11.72 5.31 -16.57
N ARG A 114 -10.71 5.34 -17.45
CA ARG A 114 -9.30 5.32 -17.04
C ARG A 114 -8.96 6.52 -16.16
N GLU A 115 -9.38 7.72 -16.56
CA GLU A 115 -9.21 8.93 -15.76
C GLU A 115 -9.89 8.82 -14.40
N LEU A 116 -11.13 8.32 -14.35
CA LEU A 116 -11.85 8.11 -13.10
C LEU A 116 -11.15 7.08 -12.20
N ALA A 117 -10.67 5.98 -12.77
CA ALA A 117 -9.97 4.93 -12.06
C ALA A 117 -8.64 5.44 -11.47
N GLU A 118 -7.90 6.27 -12.20
CA GLU A 118 -6.68 6.93 -11.74
C GLU A 118 -7.00 7.93 -10.63
N ARG A 119 -7.95 8.84 -10.86
CA ARG A 119 -8.34 9.88 -9.90
C ARG A 119 -8.74 9.33 -8.54
N HIS A 120 -9.44 8.20 -8.52
CA HIS A 120 -9.92 7.58 -7.29
C HIS A 120 -8.99 6.48 -6.74
N GLY A 121 -7.84 6.26 -7.40
CA GLY A 121 -6.88 5.22 -7.03
C GLY A 121 -7.51 3.83 -6.99
N VAL A 122 -8.45 3.54 -7.90
CA VAL A 122 -9.24 2.30 -7.89
C VAL A 122 -8.31 1.08 -7.99
N ASN A 123 -7.28 1.14 -8.85
CA ASN A 123 -6.32 0.05 -8.98
C ASN A 123 -5.57 -0.22 -7.66
N ALA A 124 -5.12 0.83 -6.97
CA ALA A 124 -4.46 0.71 -5.68
C ALA A 124 -5.38 0.11 -4.59
N LYS A 125 -6.65 0.53 -4.55
CA LYS A 125 -7.64 -0.02 -3.62
C LYS A 125 -7.95 -1.49 -3.90
N LEU A 126 -8.09 -1.87 -5.17
CA LEU A 126 -8.30 -3.26 -5.55
C LEU A 126 -7.07 -4.12 -5.25
N ALA A 127 -5.86 -3.59 -5.43
CA ALA A 127 -4.62 -4.25 -5.05
C ALA A 127 -4.53 -4.49 -3.53
N ALA A 128 -4.80 -3.46 -2.73
CA ALA A 128 -4.82 -3.58 -1.27
C ALA A 128 -5.84 -4.62 -0.79
N LEU A 129 -6.99 -4.69 -1.47
CA LEU A 129 -8.02 -5.66 -1.14
C LEU A 129 -7.68 -7.09 -1.58
N GLU A 130 -7.01 -7.28 -2.72
CA GLU A 130 -6.45 -8.59 -3.09
C GLU A 130 -5.42 -9.06 -2.07
N GLN A 131 -4.50 -8.17 -1.67
CA GLN A 131 -3.52 -8.46 -0.64
C GLN A 131 -4.17 -8.86 0.69
N ALA A 132 -5.17 -8.11 1.15
CA ALA A 132 -5.90 -8.41 2.38
C ALA A 132 -6.60 -9.80 2.32
N ILE A 133 -7.15 -10.18 1.17
CA ILE A 133 -7.76 -11.50 0.98
C ILE A 133 -6.69 -12.60 1.01
N GLU A 134 -5.56 -12.40 0.35
CA GLU A 134 -4.45 -13.36 0.38
C GLU A 134 -3.89 -13.54 1.80
N ASP A 135 -3.74 -12.45 2.54
CA ASP A 135 -3.27 -12.49 3.92
C ASP A 135 -4.27 -13.19 4.84
N ALA A 136 -5.57 -12.92 4.69
CA ALA A 136 -6.62 -13.63 5.43
C ALA A 136 -6.66 -15.13 5.08
N GLN A 137 -6.49 -15.48 3.81
CA GLN A 137 -6.38 -16.89 3.38
C GLN A 137 -5.14 -17.56 3.98
N ARG A 138 -4.00 -16.87 4.02
CA ARG A 138 -2.77 -17.40 4.64
C ARG A 138 -2.93 -17.61 6.14
N LEU A 139 -3.59 -16.68 6.85
CA LEU A 139 -3.89 -16.83 8.27
C LEU A 139 -4.79 -18.05 8.52
N LYS A 140 -5.89 -18.16 7.77
CA LYS A 140 -6.78 -19.33 7.84
C LYS A 140 -6.05 -20.65 7.57
N MET A 141 -5.14 -20.68 6.59
CA MET A 141 -4.34 -21.88 6.31
C MET A 141 -3.37 -22.22 7.44
N LYS A 142 -2.81 -21.21 8.14
CA LYS A 142 -1.96 -21.44 9.31
C LYS A 142 -2.75 -21.96 10.50
N GLU A 143 -3.94 -21.41 10.75
CA GLU A 143 -4.86 -21.86 11.81
C GLU A 143 -5.26 -23.33 11.58
N LEU A 144 -5.70 -23.68 10.37
CA LEU A 144 -6.03 -25.06 10.00
C LEU A 144 -4.81 -26.00 10.11
N ALA A 145 -3.62 -25.52 9.80
CA ALA A 145 -2.39 -26.30 9.95
C ALA A 145 -2.02 -26.52 11.43
N SER A 146 -2.21 -25.53 12.30
CA SER A 146 -2.02 -25.69 13.75
C SER A 146 -3.06 -26.62 14.37
N GLU A 147 -4.32 -26.53 13.98
CA GLU A 147 -5.40 -27.41 14.47
C GLU A 147 -5.14 -28.88 14.10
N GLN A 148 -4.64 -29.16 12.89
CA GLN A 148 -4.28 -30.52 12.47
C GLN A 148 -3.10 -31.12 13.24
N ILE A 149 -2.22 -30.29 13.82
CA ILE A 149 -1.09 -30.73 14.64
C ILE A 149 -1.56 -31.03 16.08
N GLU A 150 -2.48 -30.23 16.61
CA GLU A 150 -3.08 -30.45 17.93
C GLU A 150 -4.03 -31.66 17.95
N GLU A 151 -4.77 -31.91 16.87
CA GLU A 151 -5.67 -33.08 16.76
C GLU A 151 -4.92 -34.41 16.64
N LYS A 152 -3.69 -34.42 16.08
CA LYS A 152 -2.84 -35.62 16.00
C LYS A 152 -2.02 -35.89 17.28
N SER A 153 -2.00 -34.99 18.25
CA SER A 153 -1.16 -35.10 19.46
C SER A 153 -1.96 -35.28 20.77
N SER A 154 -3.29 -35.34 20.70
CA SER A 154 -4.16 -35.43 21.88
C SER A 154 -4.84 -36.80 22.01
N PRO A 155 -4.70 -37.56 23.13
CA PRO A 155 -5.54 -38.73 23.41
C PRO A 155 -6.94 -38.28 23.86
N PRO A 156 -7.98 -39.14 23.74
CA PRO A 156 -9.36 -38.72 23.91
C PRO A 156 -9.63 -38.47 25.39
N THR A 157 -9.77 -37.20 25.78
CA THR A 157 -10.34 -36.84 27.08
C THR A 157 -11.58 -36.02 26.83
N GLN A 158 -12.72 -36.62 27.17
CA GLN A 158 -14.02 -35.99 27.16
C GLN A 158 -14.03 -34.76 28.08
N ALA A 159 -14.20 -33.59 27.49
CA ALA A 159 -14.85 -32.45 28.13
C ALA A 159 -15.45 -31.58 27.02
N ALA A 160 -16.70 -31.89 26.67
CA ALA A 160 -17.55 -30.97 25.95
C ALA A 160 -17.92 -29.82 26.89
N ALA A 161 -17.64 -28.58 26.47
CA ALA A 161 -18.45 -27.37 26.66
C ALA A 161 -17.57 -26.11 26.67
N ALA A 162 -17.28 -25.58 25.48
CA ALA A 162 -17.25 -24.15 25.22
C ALA A 162 -17.16 -23.95 23.71
N THR A 163 -18.33 -24.09 23.08
CA THR A 163 -18.68 -23.35 21.88
C THR A 163 -18.21 -21.90 22.02
N SER A 164 -17.35 -21.45 21.12
CA SER A 164 -17.51 -20.12 20.54
C SER A 164 -16.85 -20.12 19.17
N GLU A 165 -17.63 -20.56 18.18
CA GLU A 165 -17.64 -19.88 16.89
C GLU A 165 -17.67 -18.37 17.19
N SER A 166 -16.58 -17.66 16.86
CA SER A 166 -16.63 -16.21 16.78
C SER A 166 -16.83 -15.85 15.32
N GLU A 167 -18.06 -16.07 14.87
CA GLU A 167 -18.66 -15.20 13.88
C GLU A 167 -18.68 -13.76 14.39
N SER A 168 -18.63 -12.82 13.45
CA SER A 168 -18.71 -11.36 13.58
C SER A 168 -17.35 -10.71 13.91
N ASP A 169 -16.73 -9.90 13.05
CA ASP A 169 -17.29 -8.91 12.10
C ASP A 169 -18.41 -8.03 12.70
N ALA A 170 -18.54 -8.04 14.03
CA ALA A 170 -19.31 -7.07 14.77
C ALA A 170 -18.38 -5.88 15.03
N LEU A 171 -18.41 -4.91 14.11
CA LEU A 171 -18.20 -3.49 14.39
C LEU A 171 -17.23 -3.24 15.56
N THR A 172 -15.93 -3.49 15.36
CA THR A 172 -14.93 -3.01 16.32
C THR A 172 -15.09 -1.50 16.36
N SER A 173 -15.69 -1.01 17.45
CA SER A 173 -15.89 0.41 17.63
C SER A 173 -14.52 1.08 17.48
N PRO A 174 -14.39 2.27 16.86
CA PRO A 174 -13.11 2.95 16.74
C PRO A 174 -12.37 3.04 18.09
N GLN A 175 -13.12 3.09 19.20
CA GLN A 175 -12.60 3.07 20.55
C GLN A 175 -11.94 1.74 20.96
N GLU A 176 -12.44 0.60 20.48
CA GLU A 176 -11.86 -0.73 20.74
C GLU A 176 -10.58 -0.93 19.95
N VAL A 177 -10.54 -0.46 18.70
CA VAL A 177 -9.32 -0.46 17.87
C VAL A 177 -8.24 0.40 18.53
N ILE A 178 -8.59 1.61 19.00
CA ILE A 178 -7.65 2.49 19.70
C ILE A 178 -7.15 1.85 21.00
N ARG A 179 -8.00 1.16 21.76
CA ARG A 179 -7.60 0.47 22.98
C ARG A 179 -6.67 -0.70 22.69
N ALA A 180 -6.99 -1.53 21.70
CA ALA A 180 -6.14 -2.65 21.29
C ALA A 180 -4.76 -2.15 20.87
N GLU A 181 -4.70 -1.08 20.07
CA GLU A 181 -3.43 -0.56 19.61
C GLU A 181 -2.64 0.18 20.69
N ARG A 182 -3.33 0.83 21.63
CA ARG A 182 -2.69 1.36 22.85
C ARG A 182 -2.07 0.25 23.70
N ILE A 183 -2.78 -0.86 23.90
CA ILE A 183 -2.27 -2.02 24.65
C ILE A 183 -1.03 -2.58 23.95
N ARG A 184 -1.10 -2.76 22.63
CA ARG A 184 0.02 -3.24 21.82
C ARG A 184 1.27 -2.35 21.95
N VAL A 185 1.10 -1.04 21.88
CA VAL A 185 2.21 -0.08 22.07
C VAL A 185 2.77 -0.15 23.49
N MET A 186 1.91 -0.15 24.52
CA MET A 186 2.34 -0.27 25.91
C MET A 186 3.10 -1.58 26.19
N GLU A 187 2.68 -2.69 25.57
CA GLU A 187 3.40 -3.96 25.69
C GLU A 187 4.77 -3.94 25.00
N ALA A 188 4.88 -3.28 23.85
CA ALA A 188 6.15 -3.10 23.17
C ALA A 188 7.11 -2.22 24.00
N GLU A 189 6.63 -1.11 24.54
CA GLU A 189 7.40 -0.25 25.45
C GLU A 189 7.83 -0.99 26.71
N LYS A 190 6.92 -1.77 27.31
CA LYS A 190 7.24 -2.61 28.47
C LYS A 190 8.37 -3.60 28.15
N LYS A 191 8.30 -4.29 27.01
CA LYS A 191 9.36 -5.22 26.58
C LYS A 191 10.70 -4.50 26.39
N GLN A 192 10.69 -3.29 25.84
CA GLN A 192 11.89 -2.48 25.65
C GLN A 192 12.49 -2.03 27.00
N LEU A 193 11.64 -1.60 27.94
CA LEU A 193 12.05 -1.24 29.29
C LEU A 193 12.62 -2.45 30.05
N ASP A 194 11.99 -3.62 29.95
CA ASP A 194 12.47 -4.86 30.55
C ASP A 194 13.84 -5.26 29.97
N ALA A 195 14.06 -5.07 28.67
CA ALA A 195 15.35 -5.32 28.03
C ALA A 195 16.44 -4.37 28.55
N LEU A 196 16.13 -3.07 28.66
CA LEU A 196 17.05 -2.07 29.22
C LEU A 196 17.37 -2.35 30.69
N LEU A 197 16.38 -2.76 31.49
CA LEU A 197 16.59 -3.15 32.88
C LEU A 197 17.54 -4.34 33.00
N ARG A 198 17.38 -5.37 32.17
CA ARG A 198 18.31 -6.51 32.14
C ARG A 198 19.72 -6.09 31.74
N GLN A 199 19.85 -5.23 30.73
CA GLN A 199 21.16 -4.71 30.32
C GLN A 199 21.84 -3.94 31.47
N LEU A 200 21.10 -3.05 32.14
CA LEU A 200 21.63 -2.29 33.27
C LEU A 200 21.99 -3.18 34.47
N GLN A 201 21.23 -4.25 34.72
CA GLN A 201 21.57 -5.25 35.73
C GLN A 201 22.89 -5.96 35.40
N MET A 202 23.06 -6.41 34.15
CA MET A 202 24.31 -7.01 33.69
C MET A 202 25.50 -6.05 33.84
N GLU A 203 25.36 -4.78 33.42
CA GLU A 203 26.43 -3.78 33.59
C GLU A 203 26.74 -3.50 35.06
N LYS A 204 25.73 -3.49 35.93
CA LYS A 204 25.91 -3.30 37.37
C LYS A 204 26.69 -4.46 37.97
N GLU A 205 26.34 -5.70 37.61
CA GLU A 205 27.05 -6.90 38.07
C GLU A 205 28.49 -6.92 37.57
N GLU A 206 28.73 -6.58 36.30
CA GLU A 206 30.07 -6.46 35.74
C GLU A 206 30.92 -5.39 36.45
N ARG A 207 30.34 -4.22 36.74
CA ARG A 207 31.04 -3.18 37.52
C ARG A 207 31.32 -3.66 38.95
N ALA A 208 30.41 -4.41 39.56
CA ALA A 208 30.59 -4.96 40.89
C ALA A 208 31.72 -6.00 40.94
N THR A 209 31.82 -6.90 39.95
CA THR A 209 32.92 -7.87 39.88
C THR A 209 34.26 -7.19 39.64
N ARG A 210 34.33 -6.20 38.73
CA ARG A 210 35.54 -5.39 38.52
C ARG A 210 35.98 -4.65 39.79
N LEU A 211 35.05 -4.11 40.57
CA LEU A 211 35.35 -3.49 41.86
C LEU A 211 35.85 -4.51 42.88
N SER A 212 35.26 -5.71 42.92
CA SER A 212 35.71 -6.79 43.80
C SER A 212 37.17 -7.18 43.50
N ILE A 213 37.51 -7.40 42.22
CA ILE A 213 38.87 -7.74 41.79
C ILE A 213 39.85 -6.63 42.19
N LYS A 214 39.49 -5.35 41.98
CA LYS A 214 40.34 -4.22 42.38
C LYS A 214 40.55 -4.14 43.90
N ARG A 215 39.52 -4.46 44.69
CA ARG A 215 39.62 -4.49 46.15
C ARG A 215 40.55 -5.62 46.61
N GLU A 216 40.44 -6.79 46.01
CA GLU A 216 41.31 -7.94 46.29
C GLU A 216 42.77 -7.62 45.95
N LEU A 217 43.04 -7.06 44.75
CA LEU A 217 44.37 -6.61 44.37
C LEU A 217 44.95 -5.55 45.32
N ALA A 218 44.12 -4.61 45.77
CA ALA A 218 44.54 -3.60 46.74
C ALA A 218 44.85 -4.21 48.11
N MET A 219 44.08 -5.20 48.56
CA MET A 219 44.35 -5.92 49.81
C MET A 219 45.67 -6.70 49.72
N ASN A 220 45.89 -7.46 48.65
CA ASN A 220 47.14 -8.20 48.45
C ASN A 220 48.36 -7.26 48.41
N ALA A 221 48.24 -6.10 47.75
CA ALA A 221 49.32 -5.12 47.73
C ALA A 221 49.62 -4.51 49.12
N ILE A 222 48.60 -4.34 49.97
CA ILE A 222 48.78 -3.91 51.36
C ILE A 222 49.51 -4.99 52.17
N GLU A 223 49.14 -6.25 52.00
CA GLU A 223 49.79 -7.39 52.67
C GLU A 223 51.27 -7.50 52.26
N ASP A 224 51.57 -7.39 50.96
CA ASP A 224 52.95 -7.37 50.45
C ASP A 224 53.77 -6.21 51.05
N LEU A 225 53.18 -5.01 51.12
CA LEU A 225 53.84 -3.85 51.74
C LEU A 225 54.07 -4.04 53.23
N GLN A 226 53.14 -4.68 53.94
CA GLN A 226 53.31 -5.03 55.36
C GLN A 226 54.43 -6.05 55.54
N HIS A 227 54.53 -7.06 54.67
CA HIS A 227 55.63 -8.02 54.68
C HIS A 227 56.98 -7.33 54.43
N VAL A 228 57.10 -6.49 53.40
CA VAL A 228 58.33 -5.73 53.12
C VAL A 228 58.68 -4.79 54.28
N SER A 229 57.69 -4.09 54.85
CA SER A 229 57.88 -3.21 56.00
C SER A 229 58.41 -3.98 57.22
N SER A 230 57.84 -5.14 57.54
CA SER A 230 58.30 -6.00 58.63
C SER A 230 59.73 -6.50 58.42
N HIS A 231 60.09 -6.85 57.18
CA HIS A 231 61.44 -7.29 56.85
C HIS A 231 62.45 -6.15 56.96
N LEU A 232 62.11 -4.96 56.46
CA LEU A 232 62.94 -3.76 56.62
C LEU A 232 63.16 -3.40 58.10
N GLN A 233 62.13 -3.53 58.94
CA GLN A 233 62.26 -3.33 60.39
C GLN A 233 63.26 -4.32 60.99
N GLN A 234 63.17 -5.62 60.66
CA GLN A 234 64.11 -6.64 61.12
C GLN A 234 65.56 -6.37 60.65
N VAL A 235 65.75 -6.03 59.38
CA VAL A 235 67.08 -5.68 58.85
C VAL A 235 67.65 -4.45 59.56
N THR A 236 66.80 -3.45 59.85
CA THR A 236 67.20 -2.25 60.58
C THR A 236 67.63 -2.58 62.01
N THR A 237 66.91 -3.45 62.72
CA THR A 237 67.31 -3.89 64.06
C THR A 237 68.63 -4.64 64.04
N TYR A 238 68.84 -5.57 63.10
CA TYR A 238 70.13 -6.25 62.96
C TYR A 238 71.28 -5.29 62.64
N ALA A 239 71.06 -4.30 61.78
CA ALA A 239 72.07 -3.29 61.46
C ALA A 239 72.42 -2.42 62.68
N GLN A 240 71.45 -2.10 63.54
CA GLN A 240 71.69 -1.39 64.79
C GLN A 240 72.53 -2.23 65.77
N ASP A 241 72.22 -3.52 65.92
CA ASP A 241 72.96 -4.44 66.80
C ASP A 241 74.41 -4.63 66.35
N TYR A 242 74.70 -4.60 65.04
CA TYR A 242 76.06 -4.71 64.50
C TYR A 242 76.89 -3.42 64.60
N ALA A 243 76.25 -2.26 64.78
CA ALA A 243 76.91 -0.96 64.84
C ALA A 243 77.38 -0.57 66.26
N THR A 244 76.98 -1.34 67.27
CA THR A 244 77.39 -1.21 68.68
C THR A 244 78.46 -2.22 69.06
#